data_AF-A0A139CI43-F1
#
_entry.id   AF-A0A139CI43-F1
#
_cell.length_a   1.000
_cell.length_b   1.000
_cell.length_c   1.000
_cell.angle_alpha   90.00
_cell.angle_beta   90.00
_cell.angle_gamma   90.00
#
_symmetry.space_group_name_H-M   'P 1'
#
loop_
_entity.id
_entity.type
_entity.pdbx_description
1 polymer ?
#
loop_
_entity_poly.entity_id
_entity_poly.type
_entity_poly.pdbx_seq_one_letter_code
_entity_poly.pdbx_strand_id
1 'polypeptide(L)'
;EVPDINPVVARVMGNLLVDRQYDDGNTNVSIRTKNFGSKKVEFKLHEMLPFQVEATPSPKVVSMGNDYDYIWKIVLKPGEAFAVNYQLPDPSDVNSIRETPIVEGVEEEIVTGARAIKGVV
;
A
#
# COMPACT_ATOMS: atom_id res chain seq x y z
N GLU A 1 1.02 -13.34 18.09
CA GLU A 1 0.08 -12.39 17.46
C GLU A 1 -0.96 -13.16 16.67
N VAL A 2 -2.12 -12.55 16.43
CA VAL A 2 -3.13 -13.11 15.53
C VAL A 2 -2.62 -12.89 14.10
N PRO A 3 -2.51 -13.93 13.26
CA PRO A 3 -2.03 -13.78 11.90
C PRO A 3 -2.99 -12.92 11.08
N ASP A 4 -2.46 -12.05 10.22
CA ASP A 4 -3.28 -11.27 9.31
C ASP A 4 -4.01 -12.20 8.32
N ILE A 5 -5.33 -12.12 8.32
CA ILE A 5 -6.20 -12.91 7.45
C ILE A 5 -6.46 -12.24 6.09
N ASN A 6 -6.09 -10.96 5.92
CA ASN A 6 -6.31 -10.19 4.69
C ASN A 6 -5.80 -10.91 3.43
N PRO A 7 -4.61 -11.55 3.41
CA PRO A 7 -4.14 -12.27 2.23
C PRO A 7 -5.06 -13.43 1.82
N VAL A 8 -5.66 -14.10 2.81
CA VAL A 8 -6.61 -15.19 2.58
C VAL A 8 -7.94 -14.64 2.07
N VAL A 9 -8.47 -13.61 2.72
CA VAL A 9 -9.73 -12.96 2.34
C VAL A 9 -9.65 -12.43 0.91
N ALA A 10 -8.60 -11.68 0.58
CA ALA A 10 -8.43 -11.10 -0.75
C ALA A 10 -8.38 -12.18 -1.84
N ARG A 11 -7.70 -13.29 -1.56
CA ARG A 11 -7.61 -14.43 -2.48
C ARG A 11 -8.95 -15.14 -2.69
N VAL A 12 -9.73 -15.31 -1.62
CA VAL A 12 -11.04 -15.97 -1.68
C VAL A 12 -12.07 -15.09 -2.39
N MET A 13 -12.08 -13.79 -2.10
CA MET A 13 -13.02 -12.84 -2.68
C MET A 13 -12.65 -12.41 -4.10
N GLY A 14 -11.39 -12.63 -4.53
CA GLY A 14 -10.91 -12.17 -5.83
C GLY A 14 -10.65 -10.66 -5.86
N ASN A 15 -10.18 -10.10 -4.75
CA ASN A 15 -9.94 -8.68 -4.56
C ASN A 15 -8.49 -8.28 -4.87
N LEU A 16 -8.27 -6.97 -4.99
CA LEU A 16 -6.94 -6.39 -4.89
C LEU A 16 -6.49 -6.46 -3.43
N LEU A 17 -5.45 -7.25 -3.16
CA LEU A 17 -4.75 -7.24 -1.88
C LEU A 17 -3.78 -6.06 -1.82
N VAL A 18 -3.75 -5.38 -0.68
CA VAL A 18 -2.66 -4.49 -0.26
C VAL A 18 -2.20 -4.96 1.12
N ASP A 19 -0.92 -5.26 1.26
CA ASP A 19 -0.34 -5.86 2.46
C ASP A 19 0.97 -5.14 2.82
N ARG A 20 1.03 -4.52 4.00
CA ARG A 20 2.24 -3.86 4.51
C ARG A 20 2.97 -4.81 5.44
N GLN A 21 4.20 -5.12 5.11
CA GLN A 21 5.08 -6.01 5.85
C GLN A 21 6.28 -5.24 6.38
N TYR A 22 6.69 -5.58 7.59
CA TYR A 22 7.91 -5.10 8.23
C TYR A 22 8.90 -6.26 8.35
N ASP A 23 10.18 -5.96 8.27
CA ASP A 23 11.21 -6.92 8.66
C ASP A 23 11.31 -7.08 10.19
N ASP A 24 12.06 -8.08 10.67
CA ASP A 24 12.22 -8.36 12.10
C ASP A 24 12.80 -7.17 12.90
N GLY A 25 13.44 -6.21 12.22
CA GLY A 25 13.98 -4.98 12.80
C GLY A 25 13.06 -3.76 12.71
N ASN A 26 11.88 -3.88 12.08
CA ASN A 26 10.96 -2.77 11.77
C ASN A 26 11.61 -1.61 11.02
N THR A 27 12.70 -1.86 10.27
CA THR A 27 13.40 -0.82 9.50
C THR A 27 13.07 -0.89 8.03
N ASN A 28 12.84 -2.08 7.49
CA ASN A 28 12.50 -2.26 6.09
C ASN A 28 10.99 -2.49 5.97
N VAL A 29 10.34 -1.65 5.18
CA VAL A 29 8.91 -1.74 4.90
C VAL A 29 8.71 -2.18 3.46
N SER A 30 7.82 -3.16 3.27
CA SER A 30 7.37 -3.62 1.95
C SER A 30 5.85 -3.52 1.87
N ILE A 31 5.32 -2.70 0.95
CA ILE A 31 3.89 -2.72 0.63
C ILE A 31 3.72 -3.54 -0.63
N ARG A 32 3.10 -4.71 -0.47
CA ARG A 32 2.82 -5.67 -1.53
C ARG A 32 1.39 -5.52 -2.00
N THR A 33 1.21 -5.43 -3.30
CA THR A 33 -0.09 -5.40 -3.94
C THR A 33 -0.23 -6.60 -4.88
N LYS A 34 -1.41 -7.22 -4.91
CA LYS A 34 -1.69 -8.34 -5.81
C LYS A 34 -3.13 -8.35 -6.27
N ASN A 35 -3.32 -8.47 -7.58
CA ASN A 35 -4.65 -8.57 -8.17
C ASN A 35 -5.10 -10.04 -8.20
N PHE A 36 -5.97 -10.45 -7.27
CA PHE A 36 -6.60 -11.78 -7.31
C PHE A 36 -7.88 -11.81 -8.15
N GLY A 37 -8.32 -10.67 -8.68
CA GLY A 37 -9.52 -10.55 -9.49
C GLY A 37 -9.34 -11.04 -10.93
N SER A 38 -10.45 -11.04 -11.67
CA SER A 38 -10.52 -11.50 -13.06
C SER A 38 -10.32 -10.39 -14.10
N LYS A 39 -10.20 -9.13 -13.67
CA LYS A 39 -10.05 -7.96 -14.54
C LYS A 39 -8.75 -7.21 -14.24
N LYS A 40 -8.27 -6.44 -15.22
CA LYS A 40 -7.19 -5.47 -15.02
C LYS A 40 -7.66 -4.39 -14.03
N VAL A 41 -6.82 -4.04 -13.07
CA VAL A 41 -7.02 -2.90 -12.17
C VAL A 41 -5.94 -1.85 -12.41
N GLU A 42 -6.32 -0.59 -12.31
CA GLU A 42 -5.45 0.58 -12.43
C GLU A 42 -5.78 1.50 -11.27
N PHE A 43 -4.77 1.84 -10.48
CA PHE A 43 -4.96 2.57 -9.22
C PHE A 43 -3.73 3.39 -8.87
N LYS A 44 -3.91 4.33 -7.94
CA LYS A 44 -2.79 4.94 -7.23
C LYS A 44 -2.69 4.38 -5.82
N LEU A 45 -1.48 3.98 -5.44
CA LEU A 45 -1.16 3.64 -4.06
C LEU A 45 -0.59 4.89 -3.39
N HIS A 46 -1.16 5.28 -2.26
CA HIS A 46 -0.69 6.37 -1.42
C HIS A 46 -0.18 5.80 -0.10
N GLU A 47 1.01 6.23 0.29
CA GLU A 47 1.59 6.01 1.61
C GLU A 47 1.85 7.37 2.24
N MET A 48 1.13 7.68 3.32
CA MET A 48 1.30 8.94 4.05
C MET A 48 2.24 8.72 5.24
N LEU A 49 3.34 9.48 5.29
CA LEU A 49 4.35 9.38 6.34
C LEU A 49 4.68 10.76 6.92
N PRO A 50 4.90 10.90 8.24
CA PRO A 50 5.30 12.16 8.87
C PRO A 50 6.80 12.47 8.73
N PHE A 51 7.51 11.72 7.89
CA PHE A 51 8.95 11.82 7.65
C PHE A 51 9.27 11.44 6.21
N GLN A 52 10.49 11.79 5.79
CA GLN A 52 10.94 11.48 4.44
C GLN A 52 11.58 10.09 4.38
N VAL A 53 11.24 9.33 3.34
CA VAL A 53 11.85 8.05 2.98
C VAL A 53 12.28 8.04 1.53
N GLU A 54 13.31 7.24 1.24
CA GLU A 54 13.64 6.83 -0.12
C GLU A 54 12.98 5.49 -0.41
N ALA A 55 12.19 5.42 -1.49
CA ALA A 55 11.42 4.24 -1.85
C ALA A 55 11.75 3.74 -3.25
N THR A 56 11.67 2.42 -3.42
CA THR A 56 11.89 1.72 -4.68
C THR A 56 10.66 0.87 -5.04
N PRO A 57 10.07 1.05 -6.25
CA PRO A 57 10.41 2.08 -7.24
C PRO A 57 10.11 3.50 -6.75
N SER A 58 10.72 4.51 -7.37
CA SER A 58 10.55 5.90 -6.95
C SER A 58 9.11 6.38 -7.14
N PRO A 59 8.48 6.97 -6.10
CA PRO A 59 7.14 7.55 -6.16
C PRO A 59 7.15 8.99 -6.71
N LYS A 60 5.95 9.49 -6.99
CA LYS A 60 5.69 10.93 -6.92
C LYS A 60 5.50 11.32 -5.46
N VAL A 61 6.18 12.36 -4.99
CA VAL A 61 6.05 12.85 -3.61
C VAL A 61 5.26 14.15 -3.59
N VAL A 62 4.31 14.28 -2.67
CA VAL A 62 3.54 15.51 -2.41
C VAL A 62 3.63 15.85 -0.93
N SER A 63 4.09 17.05 -0.59
CA SER A 63 4.10 17.53 0.80
C SER A 63 2.73 18.04 1.21
N MET A 64 2.26 17.61 2.38
CA MET A 64 0.94 17.86 2.94
C MET A 64 1.10 18.41 4.37
N GLY A 65 1.40 19.71 4.50
CA GLY A 65 1.74 20.29 5.79
C GLY A 65 3.03 19.70 6.35
N ASN A 66 2.94 18.92 7.42
CA ASN A 66 4.08 18.23 8.03
C ASN A 66 4.27 16.79 7.50
N ASP A 67 3.31 16.29 6.72
CA ASP A 67 3.33 14.92 6.21
C ASP A 67 3.74 14.88 4.73
N TYR A 68 4.13 13.69 4.27
CA TYR A 68 4.51 13.40 2.90
C TYR A 68 3.61 12.29 2.35
N ASP A 69 2.97 12.55 1.21
CA ASP A 69 2.22 11.56 0.45
C ASP A 69 3.10 11.00 -0.68
N TYR A 70 3.39 9.71 -0.58
CA TYR A 70 4.15 8.94 -1.55
C TYR A 70 3.21 8.18 -2.48
N ILE A 71 3.21 8.53 -3.76
CA ILE A 71 2.19 8.11 -4.72
C ILE A 71 2.81 7.28 -5.85
N TRP A 72 2.33 6.04 -6.02
CA TRP A 72 2.66 5.18 -7.15
C TRP A 72 1.44 4.94 -8.03
N LYS A 73 1.60 5.10 -9.34
CA LYS A 73 0.60 4.67 -10.33
C LYS A 73 0.88 3.22 -10.71
N ILE A 74 -0.08 2.33 -10.49
CA ILE A 74 0.10 0.89 -10.64
C ILE A 74 -1.01 0.34 -11.55
N VAL A 75 -0.63 -0.55 -12.46
CA VAL A 75 -1.54 -1.30 -13.31
C VAL A 75 -1.23 -2.79 -13.12
N LEU A 76 -2.22 -3.58 -12.73
CA LEU A 76 -2.08 -5.02 -12.53
C LEU A 76 -3.13 -5.78 -13.34
N LYS A 77 -2.67 -6.69 -14.19
CA LYS A 77 -3.51 -7.72 -14.80
C LYS A 77 -3.87 -8.80 -13.75
N PRO A 78 -4.86 -9.66 -14.03
CA PRO A 78 -5.18 -10.79 -13.16
C PRO A 78 -3.93 -11.62 -12.80
N GLY A 79 -3.72 -11.83 -11.51
CA GLY A 79 -2.60 -12.60 -10.96
C GLY A 79 -1.28 -11.84 -10.81
N GLU A 80 -1.14 -10.66 -11.41
CA GLU A 80 0.07 -9.83 -11.27
C GLU A 80 0.19 -9.24 -9.86
N ALA A 81 1.43 -8.99 -9.45
CA ALA A 81 1.77 -8.40 -8.19
C ALA A 81 2.82 -7.30 -8.38
N PHE A 82 2.82 -6.33 -7.49
CA PHE A 82 3.76 -5.22 -7.46
C PHE A 82 4.08 -4.87 -6.02
N ALA A 83 5.34 -4.53 -5.74
CA ALA A 83 5.79 -4.17 -4.41
C ALA A 83 6.57 -2.86 -4.44
N VAL A 84 6.35 -2.05 -3.42
CA VAL A 84 7.20 -0.91 -3.10
C VAL A 84 7.95 -1.21 -1.81
N ASN A 85 9.20 -0.81 -1.74
CA ASN A 85 10.05 -1.02 -0.57
C ASN A 85 10.70 0.29 -0.17
N TYR A 86 10.75 0.57 1.12
CA TYR A 86 11.41 1.74 1.67
C TYR A 86 11.96 1.43 3.05
N GLN A 87 12.90 2.25 3.51
CA GLN A 87 13.50 2.11 4.83
C GLN A 87 13.02 3.25 5.74
N LEU A 88 12.68 2.92 6.99
CA LEU A 88 12.38 3.90 8.01
C LEU A 88 13.68 4.58 8.48
N PRO A 89 13.65 5.89 8.79
CA PRO A 89 14.80 6.58 9.37
C PRO A 89 15.24 5.98 10.72
N ASP A 90 14.28 5.63 11.58
CA ASP A 90 14.49 4.96 12.86
C ASP A 90 13.50 3.79 13.03
N PRO A 91 13.90 2.63 13.62
CA PRO A 91 12.99 1.52 13.89
C PRO A 91 11.73 1.91 14.69
N SER A 92 11.83 2.92 15.56
CA SER A 92 10.71 3.39 16.39
C SER A 92 9.66 4.17 15.60
N ASP A 93 10.00 4.65 14.39
CA ASP A 93 9.10 5.38 13.49
C ASP A 93 7.92 4.52 13.02
N VAL A 94 8.01 3.19 13.13
CA VAL A 94 6.90 2.27 12.83
C VAL A 94 5.63 2.62 13.62
N ASN A 95 5.77 3.14 14.84
CA ASN A 95 4.66 3.54 15.70
C ASN A 95 3.95 4.83 15.22
N SER A 96 4.61 5.58 14.35
CA SER A 96 4.08 6.80 13.73
C SER A 96 3.26 6.48 12.49
N ILE A 97 3.39 5.28 11.91
CA ILE A 97 2.64 4.82 10.74
C ILE A 97 1.33 4.19 11.20
N ARG A 98 0.33 5.04 11.46
CA ARG A 98 -0.97 4.60 12.03
C ARG A 98 -2.00 4.19 10.97
N GLU A 99 -1.88 4.75 9.78
CA GLU A 99 -2.87 4.57 8.73
C GLU A 99 -2.47 3.41 7.80
N THR A 100 -3.47 2.64 7.38
CA THR A 100 -3.31 1.70 6.26
C THR A 100 -3.02 2.47 4.97
N PRO A 101 -2.32 1.90 4.00
CA PRO A 101 -2.16 2.54 2.69
C PRO A 101 -3.52 2.87 2.07
N ILE A 102 -3.55 3.89 1.20
CA ILE A 102 -4.77 4.31 0.51
C ILE A 102 -4.69 3.90 -0.97
N VAL A 103 -5.77 3.32 -1.48
CA VAL A 103 -5.96 2.99 -2.90
C VAL A 103 -6.91 4.00 -3.51
N GLU A 104 -6.42 4.80 -4.44
CA GLU A 104 -7.23 5.74 -5.22
C GLU A 104 -7.61 5.14 -6.58
N GLY A 105 -8.88 5.28 -6.97
CA GLY A 105 -9.36 4.94 -8.31
C GLY A 105 -9.98 3.55 -8.46
N VAL A 106 -10.15 2.83 -7.34
CA VAL A 106 -10.78 1.51 -7.28
C VAL A 106 -11.88 1.52 -6.20
N GLU A 107 -12.95 0.76 -6.43
CA GLU A 107 -14.07 0.61 -5.49
C GLU A 107 -13.62 -0.14 -4.22
N GLU A 108 -14.12 0.29 -3.07
CA GLU A 108 -13.72 -0.25 -1.75
C GLU A 108 -14.04 -1.74 -1.63
N GLU A 109 -15.15 -2.16 -2.25
CA GLU A 109 -15.66 -3.52 -2.26
C GLU A 109 -14.68 -4.53 -2.89
N ILE A 110 -13.76 -4.06 -3.74
CA ILE A 110 -12.76 -4.91 -4.41
C ILE A 110 -11.34 -4.71 -3.87
N VAL A 111 -11.18 -3.99 -2.76
CA VAL A 111 -9.88 -3.78 -2.07
C VAL A 111 -9.87 -4.52 -0.73
N THR A 112 -8.72 -5.03 -0.33
CA THR A 112 -8.55 -5.70 0.97
C THR A 112 -7.19 -5.35 1.55
N GLY A 113 -7.16 -4.96 2.84
CA GLY A 113 -5.95 -4.54 3.55
C GLY A 113 -5.55 -3.06 3.37
N ALA A 114 -6.36 -2.27 2.67
CA ALA A 114 -6.17 -0.83 2.48
C ALA A 114 -7.51 -0.10 2.48
N ARG A 115 -7.45 1.22 2.72
CA ARG A 115 -8.60 2.12 2.55
C ARG A 115 -8.72 2.51 1.08
N ALA A 116 -9.93 2.44 0.51
CA ALA A 116 -10.15 2.90 -0.85
C ALA A 116 -10.81 4.29 -0.88
N ILE A 117 -10.47 5.10 -1.88
CA ILE A 117 -11.13 6.38 -2.16
C ILE A 117 -11.45 6.51 -3.65
N LYS A 118 -12.56 7.17 -3.95
CA LYS A 118 -12.87 7.58 -5.32
C LYS A 118 -11.85 8.63 -5.75
N GLY A 119 -11.24 8.44 -6.92
CA GLY A 119 -10.34 9.42 -7.50
C GLY A 119 -11.06 10.75 -7.73
N VAL A 120 -10.41 11.85 -7.40
CA VAL A 120 -10.89 13.19 -7.75
C VAL A 120 -10.59 13.39 -9.23
N VAL A 121 -11.64 13.46 -10.06
CA VAL A 121 -11.55 13.84 -11.48
C VAL A 121 -11.22 15.32 -11.58
#